data_AF-A0A7X7VGF3-F1
#
_entry.id   AF-A0A7X7VGF3-F1
#
_cell.length_a   1.000
_cell.length_b   1.000
_cell.length_c   1.000
_cell.angle_alpha   90.00
_cell.angle_beta   90.00
_cell.angle_gamma   90.00
#
_symmetry.space_group_name_H-M   'P 1'
#
loop_
_entity.id
_entity.type
_entity.pdbx_description
1 polymer ?
#
loop_
_entity_poly.entity_id
_entity_poly.type
_entity_poly.pdbx_seq_one_letter_code
_entity_poly.pdbx_strand_id
1 'polypeptide(L)'
;MPDKPTTEKEWLACLALDEMYEIIPAGHILPIIGPEIWVDGNGRRFSRGDYIKKHGVDPKIGWDAIKAYRKAAGKKDKAVML
;
A
#
# COMPACT_ATOMS: atom_id res chain seq x y z
N MET A 1 5.65 8.81 20.70
CA MET A 1 5.43 7.53 20.00
C MET A 1 5.11 6.52 21.07
N PRO A 2 4.08 5.68 20.95
CA PRO A 2 3.91 4.59 21.90
C PRO A 2 5.19 3.73 21.92
N ASP A 3 5.50 3.15 23.08
CA ASP A 3 6.62 2.23 23.23
C ASP A 3 6.51 1.12 22.18
N LYS A 4 7.64 0.73 21.58
CA LYS A 4 7.68 -0.32 20.58
C LYS A 4 7.10 -1.61 21.18
N PRO A 5 6.33 -2.41 20.43
CA PRO A 5 5.77 -3.66 20.96
C PRO A 5 6.91 -4.59 21.41
N THR A 6 6.80 -5.12 22.64
CA THR A 6 7.79 -6.02 23.26
C THR A 6 7.22 -7.41 23.56
N THR A 7 5.89 -7.55 23.58
CA THR A 7 5.18 -8.81 23.82
C THR A 7 4.41 -9.28 22.59
N GLU A 8 4.13 -10.58 22.50
CA GLU A 8 3.32 -11.16 21.42
C GLU A 8 1.96 -10.45 21.29
N LYS A 9 1.28 -10.19 22.42
CA LYS A 9 -0.01 -9.50 22.43
C LYS A 9 0.07 -8.09 21.84
N GLU A 10 1.13 -7.35 22.16
CA GLU A 10 1.36 -6.00 21.60
C GLU A 10 1.63 -6.06 20.09
N TRP A 11 2.39 -7.06 19.63
CA TRP A 11 2.59 -7.28 18.19
C TRP A 11 1.30 -7.62 17.47
N LEU A 12 0.46 -8.49 18.06
CA LEU A 12 -0.83 -8.86 17.49
C LEU A 12 -1.79 -7.67 17.41
N ALA A 13 -1.69 -6.72 18.36
CA ALA A 13 -2.47 -5.49 18.32
C ALA A 13 -2.09 -4.55 17.14
N CYS A 14 -0.90 -4.71 16.56
CA CYS A 14 -0.42 -3.93 15.41
C CYS A 14 -0.75 -4.56 14.05
N LEU A 15 -1.43 -5.72 14.00
CA LEU A 15 -1.68 -6.43 12.74
C LEU A 15 -2.59 -5.67 11.77
N ALA A 16 -3.47 -4.83 12.28
CA ALA A 16 -4.33 -3.97 11.48
C ALA A 16 -3.94 -2.52 11.70
N LEU A 17 -3.59 -1.85 10.61
CA LEU A 17 -3.50 -0.40 10.55
C LEU A 17 -4.89 0.22 10.68
N ASP A 18 -4.93 1.43 11.24
CA ASP A 18 -6.13 2.26 11.21
C ASP A 18 -6.59 2.48 9.76
N GLU A 19 -7.89 2.66 9.58
CA GLU A 19 -8.55 2.76 8.27
C GLU A 19 -7.86 3.75 7.33
N MET A 20 -7.47 4.92 7.83
CA MET A 20 -6.78 5.95 7.03
C MET A 20 -5.42 5.48 6.47
N TYR A 21 -4.72 4.59 7.18
CA TYR A 21 -3.46 4.04 6.69
C TYR A 21 -3.67 2.77 5.87
N GLU A 22 -4.73 2.00 6.16
CA GLU A 22 -5.12 0.83 5.36
C GLU A 22 -5.39 1.22 3.90
N ILE A 23 -6.08 2.34 3.64
CA ILE A 23 -6.43 2.79 2.28
C ILE A 23 -5.25 3.19 1.39
N ILE A 24 -4.02 3.27 1.93
CA ILE A 24 -2.85 3.73 1.17
C ILE A 24 -2.39 2.58 0.25
N PRO A 25 -2.20 2.81 -1.06
CA PRO A 25 -1.61 1.80 -1.93
C PRO A 25 -0.12 1.63 -1.58
N ALA A 26 0.19 0.55 -0.87
CA ALA A 26 1.54 0.22 -0.44
C ALA A 26 2.33 -0.53 -1.52
N GLY A 27 1.64 -1.12 -2.50
CA GLY A 27 2.27 -1.85 -3.58
C GLY A 27 1.41 -1.97 -4.83
N HIS A 28 2.11 -2.11 -5.95
CA HIS A 28 1.55 -2.35 -7.27
C HIS A 28 2.39 -3.42 -7.95
N ILE A 29 1.79 -4.59 -8.20
CA ILE A 29 2.45 -5.75 -8.80
C ILE A 29 1.83 -5.96 -10.19
N LEU A 30 2.67 -5.77 -11.21
CA LEU A 30 2.31 -5.99 -12.60
C LEU A 30 3.01 -7.28 -13.10
N PRO A 31 2.34 -8.45 -13.05
CA PRO A 31 2.93 -9.68 -13.57
C PRO A 31 3.03 -9.62 -15.11
N ILE A 32 3.98 -10.34 -15.70
CA ILE A 32 4.10 -10.45 -17.17
C ILE A 32 2.85 -11.11 -17.77
N ILE A 33 2.28 -12.09 -17.06
CA ILE A 33 1.06 -12.79 -17.43
C ILE A 33 0.14 -12.80 -16.20
N GLY A 34 -1.11 -12.37 -16.38
CA GLY A 34 -2.13 -12.34 -15.34
C GLY A 34 -2.61 -10.92 -15.00
N PRO A 35 -3.54 -10.81 -14.03
CA PRO A 35 -4.11 -9.53 -13.65
C PRO A 35 -3.13 -8.66 -12.83
N GLU A 36 -3.30 -7.35 -12.94
CA GLU A 36 -2.71 -6.35 -12.03
C GLU A 36 -3.15 -6.62 -10.59
N ILE A 37 -2.20 -6.53 -9.65
CA ILE A 37 -2.47 -6.72 -8.22
C ILE A 37 -2.07 -5.45 -7.47
N TRP A 38 -3.01 -4.92 -6.70
CA TRP A 38 -2.82 -3.80 -5.80
C TRP A 38 -2.69 -4.29 -4.36
N VAL A 39 -1.80 -3.66 -3.60
CA VAL A 39 -1.54 -3.98 -2.19
C VAL A 39 -1.87 -2.76 -1.34
N ASP A 40 -2.74 -2.94 -0.35
CA ASP A 40 -3.12 -1.87 0.58
C ASP A 40 -2.12 -1.70 1.74
N GLY A 41 -2.35 -0.74 2.62
CA GLY A 41 -1.47 -0.47 3.75
C GLY A 41 -1.30 -1.67 4.69
N ASN A 42 -2.33 -2.51 4.79
CA ASN A 42 -2.33 -3.75 5.58
C ASN A 42 -1.72 -4.95 4.83
N GLY A 43 -1.19 -4.75 3.63
CA GLY A 43 -0.58 -5.81 2.84
C GLY A 43 -1.58 -6.75 2.14
N ARG A 44 -2.88 -6.43 2.18
CA ARG A 44 -3.92 -7.22 1.51
C ARG A 44 -3.88 -6.98 0.01
N ARG A 45 -4.15 -8.03 -0.77
CA ARG A 45 -4.06 -8.03 -2.24
C ARG A 45 -5.44 -7.91 -2.86
N PHE A 46 -5.57 -7.03 -3.85
CA PHE A 46 -6.82 -6.74 -4.54
C PHE A 46 -6.62 -6.66 -6.05
N SER A 47 -7.69 -6.92 -6.80
CA SER A 47 -7.85 -6.31 -8.11
C SER A 47 -8.10 -4.79 -7.95
N ARG A 48 -7.91 -3.98 -8.99
CA ARG A 48 -8.23 -2.54 -8.91
C ARG A 48 -9.69 -2.29 -8.52
N GLY A 49 -10.62 -3.06 -9.08
CA GLY A 49 -12.05 -2.94 -8.79
C GLY A 49 -12.37 -3.29 -7.34
N ASP A 50 -11.79 -4.36 -6.79
CA ASP A 50 -11.99 -4.75 -5.40
C ASP A 50 -11.39 -3.74 -4.43
N TYR A 51 -10.26 -3.13 -4.79
CA TYR A 51 -9.66 -2.05 -4.01
C TYR A 51 -10.61 -0.84 -3.92
N ILE A 52 -11.15 -0.39 -5.05
CA ILE A 52 -12.12 0.71 -5.10
C ILE A 52 -13.37 0.37 -4.28
N LYS A 53 -13.88 -0.86 -4.42
CA LYS A 53 -15.05 -1.31 -3.67
C LYS A 53 -14.81 -1.35 -2.16
N LYS A 54 -13.62 -1.77 -1.73
CA LYS A 54 -13.25 -1.91 -0.32
C LYS A 54 -12.94 -0.56 0.34
N HIS A 55 -12.18 0.29 -0.35
CA HIS A 55 -11.57 1.51 0.22
C HIS A 55 -12.22 2.80 -0.27
N GLY A 56 -13.10 2.76 -1.27
CA GLY A 56 -13.76 3.92 -1.85
C GLY A 56 -12.82 4.83 -2.69
N VAL A 57 -11.58 4.41 -2.92
CA VAL A 57 -10.56 5.19 -3.63
C VAL A 57 -9.90 4.36 -4.72
N ASP A 58 -9.47 5.02 -5.79
CA ASP A 58 -8.73 4.38 -6.86
C ASP A 58 -7.24 4.25 -6.50
N PRO A 59 -6.71 3.03 -6.32
CA PRO A 59 -5.33 2.83 -5.91
C PRO A 59 -4.33 3.37 -6.95
N LYS A 60 -4.71 3.45 -8.23
CA LYS A 60 -3.84 4.01 -9.27
C LYS A 60 -3.56 5.48 -9.05
N ILE A 61 -4.57 6.26 -8.67
CA ILE A 61 -4.42 7.71 -8.43
C ILE A 61 -3.46 7.94 -7.26
N GLY A 62 -3.66 7.21 -6.15
CA GLY A 62 -2.77 7.30 -4.99
C GLY A 62 -1.34 6.86 -5.32
N TRP A 63 -1.18 5.76 -6.06
CA TRP A 63 0.12 5.24 -6.46
C TRP A 63 0.90 6.19 -7.36
N ASP A 64 0.24 6.81 -8.35
CA ASP A 64 0.85 7.78 -9.24
C ASP A 64 1.34 9.01 -8.45
N ALA A 65 0.58 9.47 -7.45
CA ALA A 65 1.00 10.55 -6.55
C ALA A 65 2.22 10.16 -5.69
N ILE A 66 2.24 8.94 -5.15
CA ILE A 66 3.39 8.41 -4.40
C ILE A 66 4.64 8.37 -5.29
N LYS A 67 4.51 7.88 -6.54
CA LYS A 67 5.62 7.86 -7.51
C LYS A 67 6.13 9.26 -7.81
N ALA A 68 5.24 10.24 -8.01
CA ALA A 68 5.61 11.62 -8.27
C ALA A 68 6.39 12.23 -7.10
N TYR A 69 5.91 12.03 -5.86
CA TYR A 69 6.61 12.47 -4.64
C TYR A 69 8.00 11.84 -4.53
N ARG A 70 8.11 10.51 -4.70
CA ARG A 70 9.40 9.80 -4.63
C ARG A 70 10.39 10.30 -5.68
N LYS A 71 9.92 10.55 -6.91
CA LYS A 71 10.72 11.11 -8.00
C LYS A 71 11.22 12.51 -7.65
N ALA A 72 10.35 13.38 -7.13
CA ALA A 72 10.73 14.72 -6.67
C ALA A 72 11.74 14.69 -5.52
N ALA A 73 11.65 13.68 -4.64
CA ALA A 73 12.61 13.43 -3.57
C ALA A 73 13.92 12.76 -4.04
N GLY A 74 14.13 12.58 -5.35
CA GLY A 74 15.36 12.02 -5.92
C GLY A 74 15.53 10.51 -5.72
N LYS A 75 14.47 9.78 -5.35
CA LYS A 75 14.52 8.31 -5.21
C LYS A 75 14.56 7.63 -6.58
N LYS A 76 15.34 6.56 -6.70
CA LYS A 76 15.55 5.78 -7.93
C LYS A 76 15.20 4.29 -7.77
N ASP A 77 14.31 3.97 -6.83
CA ASP A 77 13.88 2.59 -6.63
C ASP A 77 12.90 2.11 -7.71
N LYS A 78 12.66 0.79 -7.72
CA LYS A 78 11.83 0.12 -8.73
C LYS A 78 10.41 0.70 -8.83
N ALA A 79 9.85 1.25 -7.76
CA ALA A 79 8.52 1.84 -7.79
C ALA A 79 8.46 3.12 -8.63
N VAL A 80 9.58 3.85 -8.74
CA VAL A 80 9.68 5.06 -9.57
C VAL A 80 10.01 4.74 -11.03
N MET A 81 10.73 3.64 -11.28
CA MET A 81 11.26 3.27 -12.61
C MET A 81 10.30 2.44 -13.48
N LEU A 82 9.40 1.66 -12.86
CA LEU A 82 8.34 0.89 -13.53
C LEU A 82 7.05 1.72 -13.52
#